data_AF-A0A7W1KNZ5-F1
#
_entry.id   AF-A0A7W1KNZ5-F1
#
_cell.length_a   1.000
_cell.length_b   1.000
_cell.length_c   1.000
_cell.angle_alpha   90.00
_cell.angle_beta   90.00
_cell.angle_gamma   90.00
#
_symmetry.space_group_name_H-M   'P 1'
#
loop_
_entity.id
_entity.type
_entity.pdbx_description
1 polymer ?
#
loop_
_entity_poly.entity_id
_entity_poly.type
_entity_poly.pdbx_seq_one_letter_code
_entity_poly.pdbx_strand_id
1 'polypeptide(L)'
;GKMVLTLYGALIVFLLVVLVPVALLARVPLRAFVRMVKEPALIAFATTSSEAALPKAMENMERLGVPRRIVAFVIPTGYSFNLDGSTLYLAVASIFVAQAAGVHLSLGQQLIMMLTLMITSKGVAGVPRASLVILSGTLLHFGLPLEGVAIILGVDELMDMGRTTVNVVGNCLAAVVMGRWEGEFNPNPAVLENDDAAVRR
;
A
#
# COMPACT_ATOMS: atom_id res chain seq x y z
N GLY A 1 10.02 -4.01 18.26
CA GLY A 1 10.68 -2.68 18.24
C GLY A 1 11.32 -2.39 16.90
N LYS A 2 12.57 -2.84 16.68
CA LYS A 2 13.35 -2.55 15.47
C LYS A 2 12.62 -2.88 14.16
N MET A 3 12.00 -4.06 14.05
CA MET A 3 11.24 -4.46 12.85
C MET A 3 10.12 -3.48 12.48
N VAL A 4 9.31 -3.07 13.45
CA VAL A 4 8.20 -2.13 13.22
C VAL A 4 8.74 -0.80 12.70
N LEU A 5 9.81 -0.27 13.32
CA LEU A 5 10.46 0.95 12.86
C LEU A 5 11.03 0.81 11.45
N THR A 6 11.67 -0.32 11.14
CA THR A 6 12.18 -0.61 9.80
C THR A 6 11.05 -0.62 8.77
N LEU A 7 9.92 -1.25 9.07
CA LEU A 7 8.78 -1.26 8.17
C LEU A 7 8.22 0.14 7.94
N TYR A 8 7.91 0.88 9.01
CA TYR A 8 7.38 2.24 8.87
C TYR A 8 8.36 3.17 8.15
N GLY A 9 9.66 3.02 8.40
CA GLY A 9 10.70 3.71 7.64
C GLY A 9 10.67 3.35 6.15
N ALA A 10 10.56 2.06 5.82
CA ALA A 10 10.46 1.60 4.43
C ALA A 10 9.19 2.12 3.74
N LEU A 11 8.05 2.13 4.43
CA LEU A 11 6.79 2.70 3.92
C LEU A 11 6.90 4.21 3.66
N ILE A 12 7.55 4.96 4.56
CA ILE A 12 7.81 6.39 4.38
C ILE A 12 8.74 6.62 3.17
N VAL A 13 9.82 5.84 3.06
CA VAL A 13 10.73 5.92 1.91
C VAL A 13 9.99 5.61 0.62
N PHE A 14 9.14 4.58 0.60
CA PHE A 14 8.33 4.24 -0.57
C PHE A 14 7.37 5.37 -0.95
N LEU A 15 6.68 5.97 0.03
CA LEU A 15 5.84 7.14 -0.20
C LEU A 15 6.62 8.31 -0.83
N LEU A 16 7.78 8.64 -0.28
CA LEU A 16 8.56 9.81 -0.68
C LEU A 16 9.34 9.60 -1.99
N VAL A 17 9.82 8.39 -2.26
CA VAL A 17 10.71 8.08 -3.39
C VAL A 17 9.96 7.47 -4.57
N VAL A 18 8.78 6.89 -4.34
CA VAL A 18 7.97 6.29 -5.41
C VAL A 18 6.66 7.07 -5.60
N LEU A 19 5.78 7.11 -4.60
CA LEU A 19 4.43 7.67 -4.80
C LEU A 19 4.44 9.19 -5.05
N VAL A 20 5.25 9.96 -4.31
CA VAL A 20 5.36 11.41 -4.51
C VAL A 20 5.92 11.76 -5.90
N PRO A 21 7.04 11.17 -6.37
CA PRO A 21 7.52 11.40 -7.73
C PRO A 21 6.49 11.01 -8.81
N VAL A 22 5.82 9.86 -8.67
CA VAL A 22 4.75 9.47 -9.61
C VAL A 22 3.64 10.51 -9.64
N ALA A 23 3.19 11.00 -8.48
CA ALA A 23 2.15 12.03 -8.39
C ALA A 23 2.58 13.35 -9.03
N LEU A 24 3.85 13.75 -8.86
CA LEU A 24 4.42 14.96 -9.48
C LEU A 24 4.52 14.81 -11.01
N LEU A 25 5.04 13.67 -11.49
CA LEU A 25 5.17 13.39 -12.92
C LEU A 25 3.81 13.35 -13.63
N ALA A 26 2.80 12.78 -13.00
CA ALA A 26 1.42 12.75 -13.50
C ALA A 26 0.65 14.07 -13.28
N ARG A 27 1.30 15.10 -12.70
CA ARG A 27 0.71 16.43 -12.41
C ARG A 27 -0.58 16.32 -11.59
N VAL A 28 -0.59 15.45 -10.58
CA VAL A 28 -1.72 15.30 -9.65
C VAL A 28 -1.84 16.58 -8.79
N PRO A 29 -3.06 17.14 -8.59
CA PRO A 29 -3.26 18.22 -7.64
C PRO A 29 -3.06 17.70 -6.20
N LEU A 30 -1.81 17.73 -5.71
CA LEU A 30 -1.40 17.05 -4.49
C LEU A 30 -2.22 17.42 -3.25
N ARG A 31 -2.57 18.70 -3.07
CA ARG A 31 -3.33 19.17 -1.90
C ARG A 31 -4.74 18.58 -1.88
N ALA A 32 -5.49 18.76 -2.98
CA ALA A 32 -6.79 18.16 -3.18
C ALA A 32 -6.74 16.62 -3.07
N PHE A 33 -5.72 15.99 -3.66
CA PHE A 33 -5.54 14.54 -3.58
C PHE A 33 -5.35 14.07 -2.14
N VAL A 34 -4.43 14.67 -1.38
CA VAL A 34 -4.19 14.32 0.04
C VAL A 34 -5.45 14.52 0.86
N ARG A 35 -6.22 15.59 0.61
CA ARG A 35 -7.50 15.84 1.28
C ARG A 35 -8.53 14.75 0.99
N MET A 36 -8.65 14.33 -0.26
CA MET A 36 -9.57 13.28 -0.70
C MET A 36 -9.15 11.89 -0.18
N VAL A 37 -7.84 11.62 -0.08
CA VAL A 37 -7.32 10.34 0.39
C VAL A 37 -7.26 10.25 1.92
N LYS A 38 -7.25 11.38 2.64
CA LYS A 38 -7.16 11.38 4.11
C LYS A 38 -8.21 10.51 4.79
N GLU A 39 -9.48 10.62 4.40
CA GLU A 39 -10.57 9.86 4.99
C GLU A 39 -10.43 8.34 4.75
N PRO A 40 -10.30 7.84 3.50
CA PRO A 40 -10.11 6.40 3.27
C PRO A 40 -8.78 5.88 3.87
N ALA A 41 -7.72 6.68 3.87
CA ALA A 41 -6.45 6.32 4.52
C ALA A 41 -6.61 6.14 6.05
N LEU A 42 -7.35 7.01 6.72
CA LEU A 42 -7.62 6.88 8.16
C LEU A 42 -8.51 5.66 8.46
N ILE A 43 -9.50 5.37 7.62
CA ILE A 43 -10.31 4.15 7.74
C ILE A 43 -9.41 2.92 7.62
N ALA A 44 -8.56 2.87 6.59
CA ALA A 44 -7.63 1.77 6.36
C ALA A 44 -6.64 1.61 7.53
N PHE A 45 -6.12 2.72 8.06
CA PHE A 45 -5.21 2.73 9.20
C PHE A 45 -5.88 2.17 10.47
N ALA A 46 -7.11 2.60 10.74
CA ALA A 46 -7.82 2.24 11.97
C ALA A 46 -8.42 0.82 11.94
N THR A 47 -8.80 0.34 10.76
CA THR A 47 -9.49 -0.95 10.59
C THR A 47 -8.61 -2.05 10.04
N THR A 48 -7.36 -1.72 9.65
CA THR A 48 -6.42 -2.61 8.97
C THR A 48 -7.02 -3.31 7.74
N SER A 49 -8.03 -2.67 7.11
CA SER A 49 -8.80 -3.21 5.98
C SER A 49 -8.92 -2.21 4.83
N SER A 50 -8.35 -2.58 3.68
CA SER A 50 -8.54 -1.83 2.43
C SER A 50 -9.98 -1.94 1.92
N GLU A 51 -10.69 -3.02 2.25
CA GLU A 51 -12.09 -3.23 1.87
C GLU A 51 -13.02 -2.24 2.59
N ALA A 52 -12.77 -2.00 3.88
CA ALA A 52 -13.53 -1.02 4.65
C ALA A 52 -13.37 0.41 4.10
N ALA A 53 -12.19 0.73 3.54
CA ALA A 53 -11.91 2.03 2.94
C ALA A 53 -12.37 2.14 1.47
N LEU A 54 -12.65 1.03 0.80
CA LEU A 54 -12.89 0.95 -0.65
C LEU A 54 -14.04 1.86 -1.13
N PRO A 55 -15.25 1.84 -0.50
CA PRO A 55 -16.35 2.67 -0.97
C PRO A 55 -16.01 4.16 -0.91
N LYS A 56 -15.33 4.58 0.17
CA LYS A 56 -14.94 5.98 0.38
C LYS A 56 -13.82 6.41 -0.56
N ALA A 57 -12.86 5.52 -0.82
CA ALA A 57 -11.81 5.75 -1.81
C ALA A 57 -12.40 5.99 -3.20
N MET A 58 -13.36 5.16 -3.62
CA MET A 58 -14.03 5.31 -4.91
C MET A 58 -14.82 6.63 -5.00
N GLU A 59 -15.64 6.92 -3.99
CA GLU A 59 -16.40 8.18 -3.91
C GLU A 59 -15.49 9.39 -4.02
N ASN A 60 -14.40 9.42 -3.26
CA ASN A 60 -13.51 10.57 -3.19
C ASN A 60 -12.68 10.75 -4.48
N MET A 61 -12.31 9.67 -5.17
CA MET A 61 -11.62 9.77 -6.47
C MET A 61 -12.58 10.22 -7.58
N GLU A 62 -13.84 9.78 -7.59
CA GLU A 62 -14.88 10.31 -8.48
C GLU A 62 -15.09 11.81 -8.23
N ARG A 63 -15.22 12.23 -6.96
CA ARG A 63 -15.36 13.63 -6.56
C ARG A 63 -14.15 14.49 -6.92
N LEU A 64 -12.95 13.93 -6.87
CA LEU A 64 -11.73 14.61 -7.27
C LEU A 64 -11.71 14.92 -8.77
N GLY A 65 -12.37 14.10 -9.59
CA GLY A 65 -12.44 14.29 -11.04
C GLY A 65 -12.02 13.09 -11.89
N VAL A 66 -11.81 11.92 -11.28
CA VAL A 66 -11.52 10.70 -12.04
C VAL A 66 -12.84 10.12 -12.57
N PRO A 67 -12.96 9.80 -13.87
CA PRO A 67 -14.17 9.19 -14.41
C PRO A 67 -14.54 7.89 -13.68
N ARG A 68 -15.84 7.72 -13.38
CA ARG A 68 -16.37 6.54 -12.69
C ARG A 68 -15.91 5.21 -13.29
N ARG A 69 -15.81 5.11 -14.63
CA ARG A 69 -15.33 3.90 -15.31
C ARG A 69 -13.88 3.53 -14.94
N ILE A 70 -13.01 4.52 -14.78
CA ILE A 70 -11.62 4.32 -14.39
C ILE A 70 -11.56 3.96 -12.91
N VAL A 71 -12.30 4.67 -12.06
CA VAL A 71 -12.38 4.37 -10.62
C VAL A 71 -12.87 2.94 -10.37
N ALA A 72 -13.96 2.54 -11.02
CA ALA A 72 -14.60 1.24 -10.86
C ALA A 72 -13.75 0.07 -11.38
N PHE A 73 -12.73 0.34 -12.19
CA PHE A 73 -11.78 -0.67 -12.63
C PHE A 73 -10.49 -0.63 -11.81
N VAL A 74 -9.82 0.52 -11.79
CA VAL A 74 -8.47 0.67 -11.24
C VAL A 74 -8.42 0.42 -9.74
N ILE A 75 -9.37 0.97 -8.96
CA ILE A 75 -9.33 0.80 -7.49
C ILE A 75 -9.63 -0.65 -7.09
N PRO A 76 -10.69 -1.31 -7.58
CA PRO A 76 -10.95 -2.73 -7.27
C PRO A 76 -9.86 -3.67 -7.78
N THR A 77 -9.28 -3.42 -8.96
CA THR A 77 -8.13 -4.21 -9.43
C THR A 77 -6.90 -3.98 -8.54
N GLY A 78 -6.64 -2.73 -8.16
CA GLY A 78 -5.55 -2.36 -7.26
C GLY A 78 -5.69 -2.97 -5.86
N TYR A 79 -6.91 -3.08 -5.34
CA TYR A 79 -7.19 -3.76 -4.07
C TYR A 79 -6.64 -5.19 -4.03
N SER A 80 -6.59 -5.88 -5.18
CA SER A 80 -6.09 -7.25 -5.28
C SER A 80 -4.64 -7.36 -5.76
N PHE A 81 -4.22 -6.44 -6.64
CA PHE A 81 -2.96 -6.55 -7.38
C PHE A 81 -1.93 -5.46 -7.04
N ASN A 82 -2.32 -4.36 -6.41
CA ASN A 82 -1.46 -3.25 -6.04
C ASN A 82 -1.31 -3.15 -4.51
N LEU A 83 -0.70 -4.18 -3.95
CA LEU A 83 -0.50 -4.38 -2.51
C LEU A 83 0.94 -4.04 -2.07
N ASP A 84 1.44 -2.88 -2.48
CA ASP A 84 2.86 -2.49 -2.29
C ASP A 84 3.31 -2.50 -0.83
N GLY A 85 2.50 -1.96 0.08
CA GLY A 85 2.77 -1.99 1.51
C GLY A 85 2.83 -3.43 2.04
N SER A 86 1.97 -4.32 1.55
CA SER A 86 1.98 -5.73 1.94
C SER A 86 3.22 -6.45 1.40
N THR A 87 3.63 -6.17 0.16
CA THR A 87 4.85 -6.73 -0.43
C THR A 87 6.10 -6.26 0.33
N LEU A 88 6.18 -4.97 0.69
CA LEU A 88 7.26 -4.44 1.53
C LEU A 88 7.29 -5.11 2.90
N TYR A 89 6.12 -5.27 3.54
CA TYR A 89 6.01 -6.01 4.79
C TYR A 89 6.54 -7.43 4.67
N LEU A 90 6.12 -8.18 3.64
CA LEU A 90 6.54 -9.57 3.46
C LEU A 90 8.06 -9.68 3.29
N ALA A 91 8.67 -8.79 2.50
CA ALA A 91 10.12 -8.78 2.31
C ALA A 91 10.85 -8.47 3.63
N VAL A 92 10.44 -7.43 4.36
CA VAL A 92 11.02 -7.07 5.66
C VAL A 92 10.84 -8.19 6.68
N ALA A 93 9.66 -8.82 6.71
CA ALA A 93 9.34 -9.94 7.58
C ALA A 93 10.21 -11.16 7.32
N SER A 94 10.38 -11.56 6.05
CA SER A 94 11.21 -12.73 5.71
C SER A 94 12.68 -12.50 6.07
N ILE A 95 13.22 -11.31 5.79
CA ILE A 95 14.59 -10.95 6.17
C ILE A 95 14.75 -10.89 7.70
N PHE A 96 13.77 -10.33 8.40
CA PHE A 96 13.76 -10.31 9.86
C PHE A 96 13.81 -11.72 10.46
N VAL A 97 13.00 -12.66 9.94
CA VAL A 97 13.02 -14.06 10.42
C VAL A 97 14.36 -14.70 10.15
N ALA A 98 14.94 -14.52 8.96
CA ALA A 98 16.26 -15.06 8.65
C ALA A 98 17.33 -14.55 9.63
N GLN A 99 17.34 -13.24 9.91
CA GLN A 99 18.26 -12.64 10.87
C GLN A 99 18.03 -13.12 12.30
N ALA A 100 16.77 -13.22 12.73
CA ALA A 100 16.42 -13.71 14.06
C ALA A 100 16.81 -15.18 14.27
N ALA A 101 16.77 -15.97 13.20
CA ALA A 101 17.18 -17.38 13.18
C ALA A 101 18.70 -17.57 13.02
N GLY A 102 19.48 -16.50 12.82
CA GLY A 102 20.90 -16.59 12.52
C GLY A 102 21.21 -17.18 11.14
N VAL A 103 20.23 -17.22 10.23
CA VAL A 103 20.38 -17.75 8.87
C VAL A 103 20.86 -16.64 7.95
N HIS A 104 22.03 -16.85 7.34
CA HIS A 104 22.54 -15.93 6.34
C HIS A 104 21.93 -16.21 4.96
N LEU A 105 21.21 -15.24 4.42
CA LEU A 105 20.72 -15.27 3.04
C LEU A 105 21.66 -14.48 2.15
N SER A 106 22.21 -15.15 1.13
CA SER A 106 22.97 -14.49 0.07
C SER A 106 22.10 -13.48 -0.67
N LEU A 107 22.72 -12.48 -1.32
CA LEU A 107 22.00 -11.48 -2.10
C LEU A 107 21.11 -12.13 -3.19
N GLY A 108 21.61 -13.20 -3.84
CA GLY A 108 20.82 -13.96 -4.82
C GLY A 108 19.56 -14.59 -4.22
N GLN A 109 19.66 -15.20 -3.03
CA GLN A 109 18.50 -15.73 -2.33
C GLN A 109 17.51 -14.64 -1.93
N GLN A 110 17.99 -13.48 -1.48
CA GLN A 110 17.13 -12.34 -1.15
C GLN A 110 16.38 -11.84 -2.39
N LEU A 111 17.04 -11.73 -3.55
CA LEU A 111 16.40 -11.32 -4.81
C LEU A 111 15.34 -12.33 -5.26
N ILE A 112 15.65 -13.63 -5.23
CA ILE A 112 14.69 -14.69 -5.59
C ILE A 112 13.50 -14.65 -4.63
N MET A 113 13.75 -14.49 -3.33
CA MET A 113 12.69 -14.36 -2.33
C MET A 113 11.78 -13.17 -2.59
N MET A 114 12.34 -12.00 -2.90
CA MET A 114 11.52 -10.83 -3.27
C MET A 114 10.68 -11.11 -4.54
N LEU A 115 11.24 -11.74 -5.56
CA LEU A 115 10.50 -12.12 -6.77
C LEU A 115 9.35 -13.08 -6.46
N THR A 116 9.61 -14.12 -5.65
CA THR A 116 8.59 -15.05 -5.19
C THR A 116 7.48 -14.30 -4.45
N LEU A 117 7.83 -13.44 -3.50
CA LEU A 117 6.87 -12.64 -2.73
C LEU A 117 6.06 -11.67 -3.61
N MET A 118 6.66 -11.08 -4.65
CA MET A 118 5.94 -10.22 -5.59
C MET A 118 4.87 -10.98 -6.37
N ILE A 119 5.11 -12.26 -6.70
CA ILE A 119 4.15 -13.10 -7.40
C ILE A 119 3.09 -13.64 -6.43
N THR A 120 3.52 -14.21 -5.30
CA THR A 120 2.63 -14.91 -4.36
C THR A 120 1.77 -13.97 -3.51
N SER A 121 2.15 -12.69 -3.39
CA SER A 121 1.33 -11.70 -2.68
C SER A 121 0.11 -11.22 -3.46
N LYS A 122 -0.01 -11.55 -4.75
CA LYS A 122 -1.14 -11.14 -5.60
C LYS A 122 -2.25 -12.18 -5.53
N GLY A 123 -3.51 -11.73 -5.61
CA GLY A 123 -4.66 -12.62 -5.70
C GLY A 123 -5.19 -13.16 -4.37
N VAL A 124 -4.70 -12.67 -3.24
CA VAL A 124 -5.19 -13.05 -1.89
C VAL A 124 -6.15 -12.00 -1.30
N ALA A 125 -6.74 -11.18 -2.17
CA ALA A 125 -7.67 -10.12 -1.79
C ALA A 125 -8.88 -10.72 -1.04
N GLY A 126 -9.23 -10.15 0.12
CA GLY A 126 -10.38 -10.58 0.91
C GLY A 126 -10.18 -11.80 1.81
N VAL A 127 -8.96 -12.38 1.90
CA VAL A 127 -8.67 -13.42 2.90
C VAL A 127 -8.12 -12.78 4.16
N PRO A 128 -8.79 -12.92 5.32
CA PRO A 128 -8.27 -12.41 6.59
C PRO A 128 -6.87 -12.95 6.87
N ARG A 129 -5.93 -12.06 7.22
CA ARG A 129 -4.53 -12.40 7.55
C ARG A 129 -3.79 -13.17 6.44
N ALA A 130 -4.17 -12.96 5.18
CA ALA A 130 -3.49 -13.46 3.99
C ALA A 130 -1.95 -13.36 4.06
N SER A 131 -1.45 -12.21 4.53
CA SER A 131 -0.02 -11.90 4.61
C SER A 131 0.75 -12.90 5.47
N LEU A 132 0.17 -13.41 6.56
CA LEU A 132 0.85 -14.40 7.42
C LEU A 132 0.90 -15.79 6.78
N VAL A 133 -0.11 -16.14 5.98
CA VAL A 133 -0.13 -17.39 5.21
C VAL A 133 0.94 -17.34 4.12
N ILE A 134 1.01 -16.23 3.37
CA ILE A 134 2.04 -16.01 2.34
C ILE A 134 3.43 -16.03 2.97
N LEU A 135 3.60 -15.36 4.11
CA LEU A 135 4.86 -15.37 4.85
C LEU A 135 5.24 -16.80 5.24
N SER A 136 4.33 -17.56 5.85
CA SER A 136 4.57 -18.95 6.26
C SER A 136 5.02 -19.83 5.10
N GLY A 137 4.33 -19.74 3.96
CA GLY A 137 4.71 -20.48 2.74
C GLY A 137 6.08 -20.07 2.21
N THR A 138 6.40 -18.77 2.29
CA THR A 138 7.72 -18.26 1.88
C THR A 138 8.82 -18.75 2.81
N LEU A 139 8.62 -18.68 4.13
CA LEU A 139 9.61 -19.17 5.09
C LEU A 139 9.91 -20.66 4.86
N LEU A 140 8.88 -21.49 4.70
CA LEU A 140 9.04 -22.91 4.40
C LEU A 140 9.82 -23.14 3.10
N HIS A 141 9.50 -22.40 2.04
CA HIS A 141 10.17 -22.53 0.75
C HIS A 141 11.68 -22.21 0.84
N PHE A 142 12.07 -21.25 1.68
CA PHE A 142 13.45 -20.84 1.87
C PHE A 142 14.14 -21.51 3.08
N GLY A 143 13.52 -22.53 3.69
CA GLY A 143 14.10 -23.26 4.82
C GLY A 143 14.25 -22.44 6.11
N LEU A 144 13.41 -21.42 6.28
CA LEU A 144 13.38 -20.56 7.46
C LEU A 144 12.38 -21.08 8.52
N PRO A 145 12.66 -20.88 9.81
CA PRO A 145 11.81 -21.37 10.89
C PRO A 145 10.44 -20.68 10.93
N LEU A 146 9.38 -21.48 11.03
CA LEU A 146 8.00 -20.98 11.14
C LEU A 146 7.72 -20.28 12.48
N GLU A 147 8.53 -20.55 13.51
CA GLU A 147 8.50 -19.88 14.79
C GLU A 147 8.65 -18.36 14.64
N GLY A 148 9.33 -17.89 13.58
CA GLY A 148 9.41 -16.48 13.22
C GLY A 148 8.06 -15.82 12.97
N VAL A 149 7.07 -16.56 12.46
CA VAL A 149 5.70 -16.06 12.24
C VAL A 149 5.03 -15.74 13.57
N ALA A 150 5.25 -16.56 14.60
CA ALA A 150 4.68 -16.32 15.94
C ALA A 150 5.24 -15.03 16.57
N ILE A 151 6.53 -14.74 16.36
CA ILE A 151 7.16 -13.49 16.81
C ILE A 151 6.50 -12.28 16.11
N ILE A 152 6.28 -12.39 14.80
CA ILE A 152 5.68 -11.32 13.99
C ILE A 152 4.22 -11.10 14.33
N LEU A 153 3.46 -12.18 14.61
CA LEU A 153 2.05 -12.12 14.95
C LEU A 153 1.78 -11.15 16.12
N GLY A 154 2.68 -11.09 17.10
CA GLY A 154 2.54 -10.19 18.25
C GLY A 154 2.61 -8.69 17.92
N VAL A 155 3.13 -8.33 16.75
CA VAL A 155 3.26 -6.94 16.28
C VAL A 155 2.62 -6.71 14.91
N ASP A 156 2.01 -7.73 14.30
CA ASP A 156 1.47 -7.67 12.93
C ASP A 156 0.42 -6.58 12.79
N GLU A 157 -0.46 -6.43 13.78
CA GLU A 157 -1.52 -5.42 13.75
C GLU A 157 -0.95 -4.01 13.56
N LEU A 158 0.07 -3.64 14.36
CA LEU A 158 0.71 -2.32 14.27
C LEU A 158 1.34 -2.08 12.90
N MET A 159 1.88 -3.13 12.29
CA MET A 159 2.46 -3.08 10.95
C MET A 159 1.38 -3.03 9.86
N ASP A 160 0.24 -3.67 10.11
CA ASP A 160 -0.89 -3.72 9.19
C ASP A 160 -1.52 -2.34 8.98
N MET A 161 -1.64 -1.56 10.07
CA MET A 161 -2.13 -0.18 10.01
C MET A 161 -1.40 0.63 8.93
N GLY A 162 -0.06 0.57 8.92
CA GLY A 162 0.76 1.26 7.93
C GLY A 162 0.63 0.66 6.53
N ARG A 163 0.74 -0.68 6.40
CA ARG A 163 0.77 -1.35 5.10
C ARG A 163 -0.53 -1.15 4.32
N THR A 164 -1.66 -1.28 5.01
CA THR A 164 -3.00 -1.13 4.43
C THR A 164 -3.27 0.32 4.04
N THR A 165 -2.81 1.29 4.84
CA THR A 165 -2.88 2.71 4.48
C THR A 165 -2.12 3.01 3.18
N VAL A 166 -0.89 2.53 3.04
CA VAL A 166 -0.08 2.75 1.83
C VAL A 166 -0.71 2.11 0.60
N ASN A 167 -1.26 0.90 0.72
CA ASN A 167 -2.00 0.24 -0.37
C ASN A 167 -3.17 1.11 -0.85
N VAL A 168 -4.01 1.59 0.07
CA VAL A 168 -5.17 2.44 -0.27
C VAL A 168 -4.75 3.75 -0.93
N VAL A 169 -3.69 4.41 -0.42
CA VAL A 169 -3.15 5.64 -1.00
C VAL A 169 -2.61 5.39 -2.41
N GLY A 170 -1.86 4.29 -2.61
CA GLY A 170 -1.33 3.89 -3.91
C GLY A 170 -2.44 3.61 -4.93
N ASN A 171 -3.51 2.93 -4.52
CA ASN A 171 -4.67 2.65 -5.38
C ASN A 171 -5.41 3.91 -5.81
N CYS A 172 -5.60 4.85 -4.87
CA CYS A 172 -6.19 6.16 -5.18
C CYS A 172 -5.30 6.93 -6.18
N LEU A 173 -3.98 6.94 -5.96
CA LEU A 173 -3.04 7.60 -6.85
C LEU A 173 -3.07 6.99 -8.25
N ALA A 174 -3.08 5.65 -8.35
CA ALA A 174 -3.16 4.94 -9.62
C ALA A 174 -4.41 5.33 -10.41
N ALA A 175 -5.56 5.49 -9.76
CA ALA A 175 -6.79 5.93 -10.43
C ALA A 175 -6.65 7.33 -11.06
N VAL A 176 -6.01 8.27 -10.34
CA VAL A 176 -5.75 9.62 -10.88
C VAL A 176 -4.73 9.58 -12.01
N VAL A 177 -3.65 8.81 -11.86
CA VAL A 177 -2.62 8.64 -12.89
C VAL A 177 -3.22 8.07 -14.17
N MET A 178 -4.07 7.03 -14.05
CA MET A 178 -4.77 6.46 -15.20
C MET A 178 -5.74 7.46 -15.84
N GLY A 179 -6.53 8.19 -15.04
CA GLY A 179 -7.38 9.25 -15.57
C GLY A 179 -6.61 10.33 -16.32
N ARG A 180 -5.41 10.69 -15.84
CA ARG A 180 -4.51 11.63 -16.52
C ARG A 180 -3.96 11.04 -17.82
N TRP A 181 -3.53 9.78 -17.82
CA TRP A 181 -2.97 9.12 -18.98
C TRP A 181 -4.00 8.97 -20.11
N GLU A 182 -5.24 8.62 -19.77
CA GLU A 182 -6.36 8.56 -20.71
C GLU A 182 -6.84 9.95 -21.18
N GLY A 183 -6.35 11.04 -20.58
CA GLY A 183 -6.77 12.41 -20.91
C GLY A 183 -8.15 12.79 -20.38
N GLU A 184 -8.70 12.02 -19.44
CA GLU A 184 -10.09 12.14 -18.97
C GLU A 184 -10.20 12.69 -17.55
N PHE A 185 -9.08 12.86 -16.84
CA PHE A 185 -9.07 13.43 -15.51
C PHE A 185 -9.39 14.92 -15.57
N ASN A 186 -10.56 15.29 -15.03
CA ASN A 186 -11.04 16.66 -14.97
C ASN A 186 -11.27 17.07 -13.51
N PRO A 187 -10.27 17.69 -12.85
CA PRO A 187 -10.35 18.10 -11.46
C PRO A 187 -11.59 18.95 -11.18
N ASN A 188 -12.37 18.60 -10.16
CA ASN A 188 -13.53 19.40 -9.77
C ASN A 188 -13.08 20.76 -9.19
N PRO A 189 -13.44 21.91 -9.79
CA PRO A 189 -13.02 23.23 -9.31
C PRO A 189 -13.40 23.48 -7.85
N ALA A 190 -14.56 23.02 -7.39
CA ALA A 190 -15.00 23.18 -6.01
C ALA A 190 -14.09 22.44 -5.01
N VAL A 191 -13.46 21.34 -5.44
CA VAL A 191 -12.49 20.61 -4.60
C VAL A 191 -11.16 21.37 -4.54
N LEU A 192 -10.77 22.02 -5.64
CA LEU A 192 -9.54 22.81 -5.74
C LEU A 192 -9.63 24.16 -5.01
N GLU A 193 -10.75 24.89 -5.13
CA GLU A 193 -10.93 26.21 -4.49
C GLU A 193 -10.86 26.13 -2.96
N ASN A 194 -11.31 25.01 -2.39
CA ASN A 194 -11.19 24.73 -0.98
C ASN A 194 -9.71 24.57 -0.52
N ASP A 195 -8.75 24.35 -1.43
CA ASP A 195 -7.30 24.41 -1.14
C ASP A 195 -6.81 25.87 -1.12
N ASP A 196 -7.23 26.71 -2.06
CA ASP A 196 -6.77 28.09 -2.17
C ASP A 196 -7.26 28.96 -1.01
N ALA A 197 -8.48 28.74 -0.54
CA ALA A 197 -9.03 29.43 0.63
C ALA A 197 -8.32 29.05 1.95
N ALA A 198 -7.78 27.82 2.04
CA ALA A 198 -7.06 27.33 3.22
C ALA A 198 -5.60 27.84 3.28
N VAL A 199 -5.01 28.20 2.15
CA VAL A 199 -3.64 28.72 2.05
C VAL A 199 -3.57 30.24 2.31
N ARG A 200 -4.69 30.94 2.14
CA ARG A 200 -4.81 32.39 2.36
C ARG A 200 -5.17 32.78 3.80
N ARG A 201 -5.35 31.81 4.70
CA ARG A 201 -5.57 32.00 6.15
C ARG A 201 -4.33 31.60 6.91
#